data_AF-A0A1I8EG13-F1
#
_entry.id   AF-A0A1I8EG13-F1
#
_cell.length_a   1.000
_cell.length_b   1.000
_cell.length_c   1.000
_cell.angle_alpha   90.00
_cell.angle_beta   90.00
_cell.angle_gamma   90.00
#
_symmetry.space_group_name_H-M   'P 1'
#
loop_
_entity.id
_entity.type
_entity.pdbx_description
1 polymer ?
#
loop_
_entity_poly.entity_id
_entity_poly.type
_entity_poly.pdbx_seq_one_letter_code
_entity_poly.pdbx_strand_id
1 'polypeptide(L)'
;MEPFRCAKSSFCVNGCNPSPCPGNGTCVLESSYNEDFAGMYRNLWNVSCDCPEPGYIFRFDVNKCVDINECLYINCEQTHDGKTTKSYYSRVVKIDKNWECVNLKGSYSCVCKLGFNPVNNSCIPIQVSPGLSWKGPALAEAIKFPSKKVVLIVCLLLSAW
;
A
#
# COMPACT_ATOMS: atom_id res chain seq x y z
N MET A 1 -8.64 -7.80 5.89
CA MET A 1 -8.81 -7.54 7.33
C MET A 1 -10.31 -7.45 7.55
N GLU A 2 -10.90 -8.31 8.38
CA GLU A 2 -12.36 -8.36 8.56
C GLU A 2 -12.77 -7.24 9.54
N PRO A 3 -13.43 -6.15 9.09
CA PRO A 3 -13.81 -5.01 9.95
C PRO A 3 -14.97 -5.33 10.87
N PHE A 4 -15.73 -6.35 10.49
CA PHE A 4 -16.95 -6.78 11.12
C PHE A 4 -16.72 -8.20 11.62
N ARG A 5 -17.38 -8.53 12.73
CA ARG A 5 -17.56 -9.93 13.12
C ARG A 5 -18.93 -10.42 12.70
N CYS A 6 -19.07 -11.75 12.55
CA CYS A 6 -20.21 -12.59 12.09
C CYS A 6 -20.21 -12.82 10.54
N ALA A 7 -20.92 -13.74 9.87
CA ALA A 7 -21.44 -15.08 10.19
C ALA A 7 -20.71 -16.15 9.33
N LYS A 8 -19.78 -16.87 9.98
CA LYS A 8 -19.30 -18.25 9.67
C LYS A 8 -18.24 -18.70 10.68
N SER A 9 -17.52 -17.77 11.30
CA SER A 9 -16.31 -18.05 12.10
C SER A 9 -16.35 -17.57 13.56
N SER A 10 -17.35 -16.81 14.01
CA SER A 10 -17.43 -16.32 15.40
C SER A 10 -18.89 -16.19 15.86
N PHE A 11 -19.22 -16.71 17.04
CA PHE A 11 -20.55 -16.60 17.65
C PHE A 11 -20.92 -15.14 17.93
N CYS A 12 -22.15 -14.74 17.57
CA CYS A 12 -22.73 -13.44 17.89
C CYS A 12 -24.18 -13.64 18.33
N VAL A 13 -24.39 -13.74 19.64
CA VAL A 13 -25.74 -13.80 20.21
C VAL A 13 -26.04 -12.38 20.70
N ASN A 14 -26.78 -11.64 19.87
CA ASN A 14 -27.19 -10.23 20.00
C ASN A 14 -26.18 -9.20 19.45
N GLY A 15 -26.40 -8.75 18.21
CA GLY A 15 -25.49 -7.85 17.48
C GLY A 15 -25.15 -6.55 18.22
N CYS A 16 -26.14 -5.86 18.80
CA CYS A 16 -25.91 -4.60 19.53
C CYS A 16 -26.73 -4.48 20.84
N ASN A 17 -27.31 -5.57 21.36
CA ASN A 17 -28.12 -5.52 22.58
C ASN A 17 -27.87 -6.73 23.51
N PRO A 18 -26.91 -6.64 24.44
CA PRO A 18 -26.08 -5.48 24.77
C PRO A 18 -25.01 -5.18 23.71
N SER A 19 -24.49 -3.94 23.67
CA SER A 19 -23.41 -3.57 22.74
C SER A 19 -22.16 -4.44 23.00
N PRO A 20 -21.57 -5.07 21.97
CA PRO A 20 -20.32 -5.80 22.12
C PRO A 20 -19.10 -4.85 22.23
N CYS A 21 -19.32 -3.54 22.10
CA CYS A 21 -18.25 -2.55 22.06
C CYS A 21 -17.79 -2.15 23.46
N PRO A 22 -16.46 -1.95 23.65
CA PRO A 22 -15.91 -1.59 24.95
C PRO A 22 -16.45 -0.23 25.42
N GLY A 23 -16.64 -0.10 26.74
CA GLY A 23 -17.04 1.16 27.36
C GLY A 23 -18.43 1.66 26.95
N ASN A 24 -19.36 0.76 26.59
CA ASN A 24 -20.66 1.11 26.01
C ASN A 24 -20.54 1.87 24.68
N GLY A 25 -19.50 1.55 23.90
CA GLY A 25 -19.26 2.17 22.60
C GLY A 25 -20.38 1.93 21.59
N THR A 26 -20.43 2.80 20.59
CA THR A 26 -21.42 2.75 19.50
C THR A 26 -21.18 1.49 18.66
N CYS A 27 -22.21 0.64 18.62
CA CYS A 27 -22.25 -0.52 17.75
C CYS A 27 -22.73 -0.10 16.35
N VAL A 28 -21.98 -0.49 15.33
CA VAL A 28 -22.21 -0.12 13.93
C VAL A 28 -22.68 -1.33 13.14
N LEU A 29 -23.80 -1.18 12.44
CA LEU A 29 -24.34 -2.15 11.50
C LEU A 29 -24.26 -1.55 10.09
N GLU A 30 -23.57 -2.24 9.18
CA GLU A 30 -23.41 -1.79 7.79
C GLU A 30 -24.08 -2.79 6.84
N SER A 31 -25.01 -2.33 6.02
CA SER A 31 -25.85 -3.22 5.19
C SER A 31 -25.02 -3.98 4.15
N SER A 32 -23.97 -3.36 3.61
CA SER A 32 -23.07 -3.98 2.63
C SER A 32 -22.26 -5.17 3.17
N TYR A 33 -22.14 -5.32 4.49
CA TYR A 33 -21.50 -6.48 5.12
C TYR A 33 -22.51 -7.52 5.59
N ASN A 34 -23.81 -7.28 5.41
CA ASN A 34 -24.91 -8.13 5.88
C ASN A 34 -25.70 -8.70 4.70
N GLU A 35 -25.03 -9.48 3.85
CA GLU A 35 -25.64 -10.11 2.67
C GLU A 35 -25.92 -11.62 2.87
N ASP A 36 -25.47 -12.22 3.98
CA ASP A 36 -25.75 -13.63 4.32
C ASP A 36 -27.14 -13.78 4.95
N PHE A 37 -28.13 -14.06 4.11
CA PHE A 37 -29.50 -14.27 4.55
C PHE A 37 -29.65 -15.38 5.59
N ALA A 38 -28.86 -16.45 5.52
CA ALA A 38 -28.94 -17.57 6.45
C ALA A 38 -28.39 -17.18 7.84
N GLY A 39 -27.30 -16.43 7.88
CA GLY A 39 -26.75 -15.82 9.10
C GLY A 39 -27.71 -14.81 9.72
N MET A 40 -28.26 -13.90 8.90
CA MET A 40 -29.22 -12.88 9.35
C MET A 40 -30.49 -13.51 9.94
N TYR A 41 -31.06 -14.55 9.31
CA TYR A 41 -32.21 -15.28 9.84
C TYR A 41 -31.94 -15.92 11.20
N ARG A 42 -30.67 -16.25 11.48
CA ARG A 42 -30.20 -16.80 12.77
C ARG A 42 -29.68 -15.73 13.74
N ASN A 43 -29.93 -14.45 13.47
CA ASN A 43 -29.44 -13.30 14.24
C ASN A 43 -27.91 -13.18 14.34
N LEU A 44 -27.18 -13.75 13.37
CA LEU A 44 -25.72 -13.61 13.26
C LEU A 44 -25.38 -12.39 12.39
N TRP A 45 -25.67 -11.20 12.91
CA TRP A 45 -25.50 -9.93 12.19
C TRP A 45 -24.06 -9.43 12.21
N ASN A 46 -23.57 -8.97 11.07
CA ASN A 46 -22.25 -8.38 10.94
C ASN A 46 -22.22 -6.99 11.57
N VAL A 47 -21.52 -6.88 12.69
CA VAL A 47 -21.40 -5.64 13.46
C VAL A 47 -19.94 -5.28 13.68
N SER A 48 -19.70 -3.97 13.85
CA SER A 48 -18.42 -3.41 14.25
C SER A 48 -18.64 -2.38 15.36
N CYS A 49 -17.56 -1.77 15.83
CA CYS A 49 -17.61 -0.68 16.79
C CYS A 49 -17.03 0.58 16.15
N ASP A 50 -17.61 1.72 16.49
CA ASP A 50 -17.11 2.98 16.00
C ASP A 50 -15.76 3.35 16.64
N CYS A 51 -14.91 4.03 15.90
CA CYS A 51 -13.60 4.48 16.36
C CYS A 51 -13.59 6.01 16.54
N PRO A 52 -12.99 6.55 17.62
CA PRO A 52 -13.00 7.99 17.87
C PRO A 52 -12.28 8.83 16.80
N GLU A 53 -11.22 8.27 16.21
CA GLU A 53 -10.42 8.92 15.17
C GLU A 53 -10.77 8.31 13.79
N PRO A 54 -10.84 9.14 12.72
CA PRO A 54 -10.99 8.64 11.36
C PRO A 54 -9.71 7.91 10.89
N GLY A 55 -9.86 6.99 9.94
CA GLY A 55 -8.74 6.15 9.46
C GLY A 55 -8.45 4.95 10.36
N TYR A 56 -9.36 4.62 11.29
CA TYR A 56 -9.22 3.48 12.18
C TYR A 56 -10.37 2.49 12.03
N ILE A 57 -10.06 1.24 12.33
CA ILE A 57 -10.95 0.09 12.28
C ILE A 57 -10.91 -0.61 13.63
N PHE A 58 -12.08 -0.95 14.16
CA PHE A 58 -12.14 -1.67 15.41
C PHE A 58 -11.80 -3.14 15.19
N ARG A 59 -10.78 -3.63 15.91
CA ARG A 59 -10.32 -5.01 15.84
C ARG A 59 -10.68 -5.74 17.13
N PHE A 60 -11.66 -6.63 17.03
CA PHE A 60 -12.18 -7.41 18.15
C PHE A 60 -11.17 -8.41 18.76
N ASP A 61 -10.19 -8.88 17.98
CA ASP A 61 -9.14 -9.79 18.46
C ASP A 61 -8.15 -9.11 19.41
N VAL A 62 -7.92 -7.80 19.25
CA VAL A 62 -7.08 -6.99 20.15
C VAL A 62 -7.88 -6.02 21.01
N ASN A 63 -9.22 -6.01 20.87
CA ASN A 63 -10.18 -5.14 21.53
C ASN A 63 -9.81 -3.65 21.48
N LYS A 64 -9.33 -3.18 20.32
CA LYS A 64 -8.85 -1.80 20.12
C LYS A 64 -9.15 -1.29 18.70
N CYS A 65 -9.28 0.03 18.59
CA CYS A 65 -9.15 0.71 17.31
C CYS A 65 -7.70 0.64 16.85
N VAL A 66 -7.49 0.09 15.67
CA VAL A 66 -6.18 0.06 15.03
C VAL A 66 -6.25 0.85 13.74
N ASP A 67 -5.11 1.41 13.40
CA ASP A 67 -4.91 2.13 12.15
C ASP A 67 -5.26 1.24 10.95
N ILE A 68 -6.02 1.78 10.00
CA ILE A 68 -6.34 1.09 8.75
C ILE A 68 -5.11 1.18 7.86
N ASN A 69 -4.57 0.04 7.42
CA ASN A 69 -3.51 0.07 6.43
C ASN A 69 -4.07 0.27 5.02
N GLU A 70 -4.14 1.51 4.56
CA GLU A 70 -4.72 1.82 3.25
C GLU A 70 -3.86 1.35 2.09
N CYS A 71 -2.56 1.17 2.31
CA CYS A 71 -1.63 0.66 1.30
C CYS A 71 -1.89 -0.79 0.89
N LEU A 72 -2.72 -1.53 1.63
CA LEU A 72 -3.17 -2.86 1.22
C LEU A 72 -4.21 -2.83 0.09
N TYR A 73 -4.86 -1.69 -0.15
CA TYR A 73 -5.95 -1.57 -1.12
C TYR A 73 -5.87 -0.34 -2.02
N ILE A 74 -4.97 0.61 -1.75
CA ILE A 74 -4.72 1.77 -2.59
C ILE A 74 -3.58 1.50 -3.55
N ASN A 75 -3.77 1.91 -4.81
CA ASN A 75 -2.69 2.01 -5.79
C ASN A 75 -2.33 3.49 -5.98
N CYS A 76 -1.09 3.86 -5.64
CA CYS A 76 -0.58 5.24 -5.67
C CYS A 76 -0.31 5.79 -7.08
N GLU A 77 -0.65 5.03 -8.11
CA GLU A 77 -0.27 5.30 -9.49
C GLU A 77 -0.88 6.57 -10.08
N GLN A 78 -1.99 7.09 -9.55
CA GLN A 78 -2.74 8.17 -10.21
C GLN A 78 -3.53 9.05 -9.24
N THR A 79 -2.86 9.86 -8.41
CA THR A 79 -3.47 11.10 -7.91
C THR A 79 -3.25 12.21 -8.94
N HIS A 80 -4.02 12.19 -10.04
CA HIS A 80 -4.22 13.39 -10.87
C HIS A 80 -5.24 14.28 -10.14
N ASP A 81 -4.83 15.49 -9.73
CA ASP A 81 -5.70 16.57 -9.23
C ASP A 81 -6.67 16.21 -8.09
N GLY A 82 -6.24 15.37 -7.13
CA GLY A 82 -7.06 15.03 -5.96
C GLY A 82 -8.36 14.27 -6.28
N LYS A 83 -8.49 13.72 -7.50
CA LYS A 83 -9.58 12.81 -7.86
C LYS A 83 -9.06 11.38 -7.87
N THR A 84 -9.42 10.63 -6.84
CA THR A 84 -9.33 9.16 -6.83
C THR A 84 -10.21 8.63 -7.97
N THR A 85 -9.63 8.27 -9.11
CA THR A 85 -10.28 7.30 -9.99
C THR A 85 -10.23 5.96 -9.26
N LYS A 86 -11.28 5.66 -8.48
CA LYS A 86 -11.56 4.31 -7.98
C LYS A 86 -11.65 3.40 -9.20
N SER A 87 -10.52 2.84 -9.62
CA SER A 87 -10.53 1.80 -10.61
C SER A 87 -10.73 0.48 -9.90
N TYR A 88 -11.98 0.23 -9.53
CA TYR A 88 -12.38 -1.06 -8.98
C TYR A 88 -12.24 -2.19 -10.02
N TYR A 89 -11.93 -1.88 -11.30
CA TYR A 89 -11.81 -2.89 -12.37
C TYR A 89 -11.03 -2.49 -13.66
N SER A 90 -9.99 -1.64 -13.64
CA SER A 90 -9.23 -1.37 -14.90
C SER A 90 -8.01 -2.27 -15.07
N ARG A 91 -8.19 -3.30 -15.91
CA ARG A 91 -7.11 -4.09 -16.51
C ARG A 91 -6.46 -3.31 -17.66
N VAL A 92 -5.72 -2.24 -17.37
CA VAL A 92 -4.50 -1.82 -18.10
C VAL A 92 -3.70 -0.98 -17.10
N VAL A 93 -2.77 -1.61 -16.39
CA VAL A 93 -1.90 -0.95 -15.43
C VAL A 93 -0.80 -0.25 -16.22
N LYS A 94 -0.89 1.08 -16.38
CA LYS A 94 0.28 1.86 -16.77
C LYS A 94 1.14 2.01 -15.53
N ILE A 95 2.07 1.08 -15.34
CA ILE A 95 2.90 1.02 -14.13
C ILE A 95 3.87 2.22 -14.11
N ASP A 96 3.54 3.34 -13.47
CA ASP A 96 4.55 4.27 -12.99
C ASP A 96 5.16 3.68 -11.71
N LYS A 97 6.10 2.75 -11.93
CA LYS A 97 6.83 1.92 -10.95
C LYS A 97 7.52 2.69 -9.83
N ASN A 98 7.47 4.01 -9.84
CA ASN A 98 8.31 4.90 -9.06
C ASN A 98 7.55 5.53 -7.89
N TRP A 99 6.28 5.20 -7.68
CA TRP A 99 5.49 5.58 -6.50
C TRP A 99 5.48 4.47 -5.46
N GLU A 100 5.35 4.85 -4.19
CA GLU A 100 5.25 3.97 -3.03
C GLU A 100 4.17 4.51 -2.09
N CYS A 101 3.36 3.61 -1.54
CA CYS A 101 2.39 3.96 -0.50
C CYS A 101 3.04 3.81 0.86
N VAL A 102 2.91 4.84 1.69
CA VAL A 102 3.35 4.84 3.09
C VAL A 102 2.12 4.90 3.96
N ASN A 103 1.95 3.86 4.80
CA ASN A 103 0.91 3.83 5.81
C ASN A 103 1.28 4.78 6.95
N LEU A 104 0.39 5.70 7.30
CA LEU A 104 0.58 6.68 8.37
C LEU A 104 -0.51 6.49 9.41
N LYS A 105 -0.32 7.07 10.60
CA LYS A 105 -1.36 7.03 11.62
C LYS A 105 -2.59 7.83 11.16
N GLY A 106 -3.73 7.17 11.01
CA GLY A 106 -5.03 7.70 10.60
C GLY A 106 -5.13 8.08 9.11
N SER A 107 -4.12 7.73 8.30
CA SER A 107 -4.07 8.12 6.89
C SER A 107 -2.99 7.36 6.12
N TYR A 108 -2.86 7.65 4.83
CA TYR A 108 -1.74 7.19 4.02
C TYR A 108 -1.18 8.35 3.19
N SER A 109 0.04 8.16 2.70
CA SER A 109 0.64 9.06 1.72
C SER A 109 1.25 8.30 0.56
N CYS A 110 1.06 8.81 -0.65
CA CYS A 110 1.73 8.34 -1.83
C CYS A 110 2.97 9.20 -2.08
N VAL A 111 4.14 8.58 -2.04
CA VAL A 111 5.44 9.26 -2.20
C VAL A 111 6.22 8.65 -3.34
N CYS A 112 7.20 9.39 -3.85
CA CYS A 112 8.16 8.79 -4.77
C CYS A 112 9.05 7.79 -4.03
N LYS A 113 9.33 6.66 -4.67
CA LYS A 113 10.34 5.70 -4.21
C LYS A 113 11.68 6.39 -4.03
N LEU A 114 12.48 5.86 -3.11
CA LEU A 114 13.83 6.31 -2.90
C LEU A 114 14.61 6.29 -4.23
N GLY A 115 15.19 7.43 -4.60
CA GLY A 115 15.83 7.61 -5.91
C GLY A 115 15.03 8.41 -6.91
N PHE A 116 13.83 8.86 -6.55
CA PHE A 116 13.00 9.68 -7.40
C PHE A 116 12.52 10.92 -6.68
N ASN A 117 12.37 12.02 -7.43
CA ASN A 117 11.78 13.27 -6.95
C ASN A 117 10.40 13.48 -7.61
N PRO A 118 9.41 14.00 -6.86
CA PRO A 118 8.11 14.34 -7.42
C PRO A 118 8.24 15.60 -8.29
N VAL A 119 7.88 15.50 -9.56
CA VAL A 119 7.82 16.61 -10.52
C VAL A 119 6.56 16.45 -11.37
N ASN A 120 5.66 17.43 -11.35
CA ASN A 120 4.43 17.46 -12.16
C ASN A 120 3.64 16.13 -12.12
N ASN A 121 3.35 15.63 -10.91
CA ASN A 121 2.65 14.35 -10.68
C ASN A 121 3.37 13.12 -11.28
N SER A 122 4.67 13.21 -11.49
CA SER A 122 5.53 12.10 -11.93
C SER A 122 6.73 11.96 -11.01
N CYS A 123 7.20 10.74 -10.81
CA CYS A 123 8.43 10.48 -10.07
C CYS A 123 9.59 10.33 -11.06
N ILE A 124 10.46 11.35 -11.10
CA ILE A 124 11.63 11.38 -11.97
C ILE A 124 12.91 10.97 -11.22
N PRO A 125 13.85 10.24 -11.85
CA PRO A 125 15.11 9.88 -11.22
C PRO A 125 15.89 11.11 -10.72
N ILE A 126 16.52 10.99 -9.56
CA ILE A 126 17.38 12.04 -9.00
C ILE A 126 18.59 12.24 -9.91
N GLN A 127 18.82 13.47 -10.36
CA GLN A 127 20.00 13.82 -11.16
C GLN A 127 21.21 14.01 -10.24
N VAL A 128 22.27 13.23 -10.46
CA VAL A 128 23.50 13.31 -9.67
C VAL A 128 24.58 14.09 -10.43
N SER A 129 24.65 13.93 -11.75
CA SER A 129 25.51 14.72 -12.63
C SER A 129 24.93 14.77 -14.05
N PRO A 130 25.43 15.64 -14.95
CA PRO A 130 24.93 15.69 -16.33
C PRO A 130 25.03 14.32 -17.03
N GLY A 131 23.88 13.78 -17.43
CA GLY A 131 23.79 12.45 -18.05
C GLY A 131 23.81 11.27 -17.07
N LEU A 132 23.84 11.51 -15.76
CA LEU A 132 23.80 10.47 -14.73
C LEU A 132 22.62 10.69 -13.78
N SER A 133 21.71 9.71 -13.79
CA SER A 133 20.55 9.69 -12.90
C SER A 133 20.64 8.49 -11.94
N TRP A 134 20.35 8.73 -10.67
CA TRP A 134 20.24 7.69 -9.65
C TRP A 134 18.77 7.30 -9.51
N LYS A 135 18.48 5.99 -9.58
CA LYS A 135 17.12 5.41 -9.48
C LYS A 135 16.91 4.66 -8.16
N GLY A 136 17.76 4.90 -7.16
CA GLY A 136 17.68 4.21 -5.87
C GLY A 136 18.58 2.98 -5.77
N PRO A 137 18.76 2.42 -4.57
CA PRO A 137 19.64 1.28 -4.32
C PRO A 137 19.08 -0.05 -4.85
N ALA A 138 17.75 -0.15 -5.04
CA ALA A 138 17.08 -1.35 -5.53
C ALA A 138 17.04 -1.46 -7.07
N LEU A 139 17.34 -0.37 -7.78
CA LEU A 139 17.42 -0.32 -9.25
C LEU A 139 18.87 -0.15 -9.70
N ALA A 140 19.76 -1.00 -9.18
CA ALA A 140 21.10 -1.15 -9.71
C ALA A 140 21.01 -1.74 -11.14
N GLU A 141 20.73 -0.91 -12.12
CA GLU A 141 20.99 -1.24 -13.51
C GLU A 141 22.51 -1.45 -13.65
N ALA A 142 22.92 -2.61 -14.16
CA ALA A 142 24.32 -2.82 -14.52
C ALA A 142 24.71 -1.73 -15.53
N ILE A 143 25.51 -0.75 -15.07
CA ILE A 143 26.08 0.26 -15.95
C ILE A 143 26.98 -0.50 -16.92
N LYS A 144 26.51 -0.73 -18.15
CA LYS A 144 27.37 -1.17 -19.24
C LYS A 144 28.32 -0.02 -19.51
N PHE A 145 29.48 -0.03 -18.86
CA PHE A 145 30.60 0.80 -19.28
C PHE A 145 30.88 0.45 -20.74
N PRO A 146 30.88 1.42 -21.67
CA PRO A 146 31.37 1.18 -23.02
C PRO A 146 32.88 0.98 -22.91
N SER A 147 33.30 -0.25 -22.63
CA SER A 147 34.71 -0.64 -22.74
C SER A 147 35.06 -0.68 -24.23
N LYS A 148 35.36 0.50 -24.79
CA LYS A 148 36.14 0.66 -26.01
C LYS A 148 37.52 1.20 -25.66
N LYS A 149 38.20 0.58 -24.69
CA LYS A 149 39.64 0.74 -24.56
C LYS A 149 40.27 -0.64 -24.60
N VAL A 150 40.66 -1.05 -25.80
CA VAL A 150 41.57 -2.18 -26.00
C VAL A 150 42.89 -1.77 -25.34
N VAL A 151 43.21 -2.39 -24.20
CA VAL A 151 44.52 -2.26 -23.58
C VAL A 151 45.45 -3.21 -24.32
N LEU A 152 46.22 -2.68 -25.27
CA LEU A 152 47.19 -3.44 -26.05
C LEU A 152 48.49 -3.49 -25.25
N ILE A 153 48.71 -4.59 -24.53
CA ILE A 153 49.97 -4.84 -23.81
C ILE A 153 50.96 -5.36 -24.85
N VAL A 154 51.84 -4.48 -25.34
CA VAL A 154 52.97 -4.88 -26.19
C VAL A 154 54.08 -5.37 -25.28
N CYS A 155 54.24 -6.69 -25.16
CA CYS A 155 55.43 -7.29 -24.57
C CYS A 155 56.60 -7.15 -25.55
N LEU A 156 57.53 -6.24 -25.26
CA LEU A 156 58.83 -6.22 -25.93
C LEU A 156 59.65 -7.40 -25.42
N LEU A 157 59.75 -8.45 -26.24
CA LEU A 157 60.74 -9.51 -26.08
C LEU A 157 62.12 -8.89 -26.34
N LEU A 158 62.83 -8.54 -25.28
CA LEU A 158 64.27 -8.32 -25.34
C LEU A 158 64.93 -9.69 -25.52
N SER A 159 65.18 -10.08 -26.77
CA SER A 159 66.18 -11.08 -27.08
C SER A 159 67.55 -10.48 -26.75
N ALA A 160 68.08 -10.81 -25.56
CA ALA A 160 69.48 -10.61 -25.25
C ALA A 160 70.30 -11.68 -25.96
N TRP A 161 71.27 -11.22 -26.76
CA TRP A 161 72.31 -12.01 -27.42
C TRP A 161 73.30 -12.59 -26.42
#